data_AF-A0A800M930-F1
#
_entry.id   AF-A0A800M930-F1
#
_cell.length_a   1.000
_cell.length_b   1.000
_cell.length_c   1.000
_cell.angle_alpha   90.00
_cell.angle_beta   90.00
_cell.angle_gamma   90.00
#
_symmetry.space_group_name_H-M   'P 1'
#
loop_
_entity.id
_entity.type
_entity.pdbx_description
1 polymer ?
#
loop_
_entity_poly.entity_id
_entity_poly.type
_entity_poly.pdbx_seq_one_letter_code
_entity_poly.pdbx_strand_id
1 'polypeptide(L)'
;MATLKPFAALRPKADLAAKICELPYDVMNSDEARAIAKDNPFNFLHVSKPEIDLEPNADVYSDAVYAKGAENFQLLQEQGALAQDALPCFYLYRQVMGSHTQTGLVAAASVSEYDSGIIKKHELTRPTKEDDRVRHMEALNSQTGPVFLTYRATTELDALAQRLTATEAAVDLTADDGVQHTAWVIENAEDIAFIEAQFAAIDFLYIADGH
;
A
#
# COMPACT_ATOMS: atom_id res chain seq x y z
N MET A 1 5.47 18.71 -13.76
CA MET A 1 4.98 19.08 -12.42
C MET A 1 4.19 17.90 -11.92
N ALA A 2 4.49 17.44 -10.70
CA ALA A 2 3.92 16.23 -10.15
C ALA A 2 2.53 16.50 -9.55
N THR A 3 1.50 15.82 -10.04
CA THR A 3 0.14 15.91 -9.51
C THR A 3 -0.11 14.72 -8.59
N LEU A 4 -0.29 15.01 -7.31
CA LEU A 4 -0.78 14.05 -6.32
C LEU A 4 -2.23 14.37 -5.95
N LYS A 5 -3.01 13.32 -5.69
CA LYS A 5 -4.40 13.44 -5.25
C LYS A 5 -4.67 12.64 -3.97
N PRO A 6 -5.48 13.20 -3.05
CA PRO A 6 -5.98 12.43 -1.93
C PRO A 6 -6.99 11.39 -2.45
N PHE A 7 -7.17 10.32 -1.69
CA PHE A 7 -8.14 9.27 -2.00
C PHE A 7 -8.72 8.70 -0.70
N ALA A 8 -9.90 8.09 -0.79
CA ALA A 8 -10.52 7.44 0.36
C ALA A 8 -9.94 6.02 0.49
N ALA A 9 -8.90 5.87 1.29
CA ALA A 9 -8.23 4.58 1.47
C ALA A 9 -9.13 3.58 2.19
N LEU A 10 -9.04 2.32 1.77
CA LEU A 10 -9.50 1.18 2.54
C LEU A 10 -8.35 0.76 3.48
N ARG A 11 -8.54 0.94 4.79
CA ARG A 11 -7.49 0.74 5.79
C ARG A 11 -7.90 -0.30 6.83
N PRO A 12 -6.92 -0.98 7.46
CA PRO A 12 -7.24 -1.87 8.57
C PRO A 12 -7.78 -1.09 9.76
N LYS A 13 -8.72 -1.71 10.48
CA LYS A 13 -9.09 -1.27 11.82
C LYS A 13 -7.88 -1.44 12.74
N ALA A 14 -7.58 -0.44 13.57
CA ALA A 14 -6.34 -0.38 14.34
C ALA A 14 -6.07 -1.63 15.21
N ASP A 15 -7.11 -2.19 15.84
CA ASP A 15 -7.03 -3.39 16.68
C ASP A 15 -6.83 -4.70 15.89
N LEU A 16 -7.05 -4.68 14.58
CA LEU A 16 -6.86 -5.81 13.67
C LEU A 16 -5.65 -5.63 12.75
N ALA A 17 -5.04 -4.45 12.70
CA ALA A 17 -3.96 -4.14 11.78
C ALA A 17 -2.78 -5.12 11.88
N ALA A 18 -2.37 -5.50 13.09
CA ALA A 18 -1.29 -6.47 13.29
C ALA A 18 -1.63 -7.88 12.77
N LYS A 19 -2.92 -8.25 12.73
CA LYS A 19 -3.38 -9.52 12.17
C LYS A 19 -3.52 -9.47 10.65
N ILE A 20 -3.80 -8.29 10.10
CA ILE A 20 -3.96 -8.09 8.65
C ILE A 20 -2.59 -7.97 7.98
N CYS A 21 -1.63 -7.33 8.64
CA CYS A 21 -0.28 -7.12 8.11
C CYS A 21 0.34 -8.41 7.57
N GLU A 22 0.95 -8.31 6.38
CA GLU A 22 1.65 -9.41 5.72
C GLU A 22 3.07 -9.01 5.34
N LEU A 23 3.90 -10.01 5.11
CA LEU A 23 5.16 -9.85 4.38
C LEU A 23 4.87 -9.65 2.88
N PRO A 24 5.78 -9.03 2.11
CA PRO A 24 5.60 -8.90 0.66
C PRO A 24 5.32 -10.25 -0.03
N TYR A 25 4.29 -10.32 -0.86
CA TYR A 25 3.79 -11.58 -1.43
C TYR A 25 4.83 -12.36 -2.28
N ASP A 26 5.90 -11.72 -2.73
CA ASP A 26 6.94 -12.30 -3.58
C ASP A 26 8.21 -12.74 -2.83
N VAL A 27 8.28 -12.58 -1.51
CA VAL A 27 9.39 -13.07 -0.68
C VAL A 27 9.18 -14.47 -0.10
N MET A 28 8.05 -15.11 -0.43
CA MET A 28 7.71 -16.46 0.05
C MET A 28 6.96 -17.29 -0.99
N ASN A 29 7.04 -18.61 -0.87
CA ASN A 29 6.24 -19.54 -1.68
C ASN A 29 4.85 -19.81 -1.07
N SER A 30 3.98 -20.50 -1.81
CA SER A 30 2.59 -20.74 -1.37
C SER A 30 2.48 -21.66 -0.15
N ASP A 31 3.43 -22.57 0.09
CA ASP A 31 3.43 -23.42 1.28
C ASP A 31 3.85 -22.65 2.53
N GLU A 32 4.85 -21.78 2.41
CA GLU A 32 5.24 -20.83 3.45
C GLU A 32 4.11 -19.86 3.78
N ALA A 33 3.47 -19.27 2.76
CA ALA A 33 2.33 -18.38 2.94
C ALA A 33 1.15 -19.08 3.64
N ARG A 34 0.86 -20.33 3.27
CA ARG A 34 -0.17 -21.13 3.94
C ARG A 34 0.18 -21.42 5.40
N ALA A 35 1.45 -21.65 5.72
CA ALA A 35 1.89 -21.84 7.09
C ALA A 35 1.76 -20.56 7.92
N ILE A 36 2.10 -19.40 7.34
CA ILE A 36 1.98 -18.08 8.00
C ILE A 36 0.50 -17.74 8.28
N ALA A 37 -0.39 -17.98 7.31
CA ALA A 37 -1.80 -17.58 7.42
C ALA A 37 -2.71 -18.59 8.15
N LYS A 38 -2.25 -19.83 8.37
CA LYS A 38 -3.07 -20.98 8.82
C LYS A 38 -4.05 -20.70 9.97
N ASP A 39 -3.60 -20.00 11.00
CA ASP A 39 -4.37 -19.75 12.23
C ASP A 39 -4.85 -18.29 12.34
N ASN A 40 -4.73 -17.52 11.25
CA ASN A 40 -5.08 -16.11 11.20
C ASN A 40 -5.94 -15.78 9.97
N PRO A 41 -7.28 -15.88 10.08
CA PRO A 41 -8.19 -15.62 8.95
C PRO A 41 -8.18 -14.16 8.48
N PHE A 42 -7.56 -13.24 9.22
CA PHE A 42 -7.45 -11.83 8.82
C PHE A 42 -6.18 -11.54 8.02
N ASN A 43 -5.23 -12.48 7.94
CA ASN A 43 -3.95 -12.25 7.28
C ASN A 43 -4.17 -11.89 5.80
N PHE A 44 -3.55 -10.80 5.34
CA PHE A 44 -3.78 -10.31 3.97
C PHE A 44 -3.23 -11.26 2.89
N LEU A 45 -2.44 -12.29 3.25
CA LEU A 45 -2.00 -13.33 2.32
C LEU A 45 -3.17 -14.10 1.71
N HIS A 46 -4.32 -14.18 2.39
CA HIS A 46 -5.56 -14.71 1.81
C HIS A 46 -6.03 -13.90 0.59
N VAL A 47 -5.65 -12.61 0.51
CA VAL A 47 -5.95 -11.71 -0.61
C VAL A 47 -4.79 -11.61 -1.59
N SER A 48 -3.54 -11.48 -1.12
CA SER A 48 -2.37 -11.25 -1.98
C SER A 48 -1.78 -12.54 -2.58
N LYS A 49 -2.03 -13.69 -1.94
CA LYS A 49 -1.69 -15.05 -2.41
C LYS A 49 -2.89 -16.00 -2.27
N PRO A 50 -4.02 -15.75 -2.97
CA PRO A 50 -5.26 -16.48 -2.74
C PRO A 50 -5.17 -17.99 -3.01
N GLU A 51 -4.14 -18.44 -3.74
CA GLU A 51 -3.89 -19.85 -3.99
C GLU A 51 -3.67 -20.66 -2.70
N ILE A 52 -3.37 -20.02 -1.57
CA ILE A 52 -3.22 -20.70 -0.27
C ILE A 52 -4.53 -21.33 0.22
N ASP A 53 -5.67 -20.78 -0.23
CA ASP A 53 -7.03 -21.23 0.14
C ASP A 53 -7.68 -22.16 -0.90
N LEU A 54 -6.90 -22.58 -1.90
CA LEU A 54 -7.31 -23.57 -2.90
C LEU A 54 -6.58 -24.90 -2.72
N GLU A 55 -7.01 -25.90 -3.50
CA GLU A 55 -6.38 -27.21 -3.51
C GLU A 55 -4.86 -27.10 -3.77
N PRO A 56 -4.04 -27.94 -3.11
CA PRO A 56 -2.61 -27.97 -3.35
C PRO A 56 -2.31 -28.16 -4.85
N ASN A 57 -1.41 -27.33 -5.39
CA ASN A 57 -1.02 -27.26 -6.81
C ASN A 57 -2.05 -26.64 -7.77
N ALA A 58 -3.03 -25.88 -7.27
CA ALA A 58 -3.82 -25.00 -8.12
C ALA A 58 -2.88 -24.10 -8.97
N ASP A 59 -3.22 -23.90 -10.24
CA ASP A 59 -2.52 -22.93 -11.07
C ASP A 59 -2.72 -21.53 -10.48
N VAL A 60 -1.61 -20.92 -10.04
CA VAL A 60 -1.56 -19.61 -9.39
C VAL A 60 -2.10 -18.49 -10.28
N TYR A 61 -2.19 -18.72 -11.59
CA TYR A 61 -2.73 -17.78 -12.57
C TYR A 61 -4.14 -18.16 -13.07
N SER A 62 -4.82 -19.11 -12.42
CA SER A 62 -6.19 -19.48 -12.79
C SER A 62 -7.22 -18.44 -12.35
N ASP A 63 -8.34 -18.35 -13.07
CA ASP A 63 -9.45 -17.45 -12.71
C ASP A 63 -9.99 -17.71 -11.29
N ALA A 64 -9.91 -18.96 -10.82
CA ALA A 64 -10.31 -19.34 -9.48
C ALA A 64 -9.46 -18.68 -8.38
N VAL A 65 -8.15 -18.46 -8.62
CA VAL A 65 -7.27 -17.76 -7.68
C VAL A 65 -7.68 -16.30 -7.55
N TYR A 66 -7.86 -15.60 -8.65
CA TYR A 66 -8.28 -14.19 -8.61
C TYR A 66 -9.67 -14.02 -7.99
N ALA A 67 -10.62 -14.91 -8.31
CA ALA A 67 -11.94 -14.92 -7.70
C ALA A 67 -11.88 -15.17 -6.19
N LYS A 68 -11.01 -16.08 -5.73
CA LYS A 68 -10.78 -16.33 -4.30
C LYS A 68 -10.19 -15.10 -3.59
N GLY A 69 -9.26 -14.41 -4.23
CA GLY A 69 -8.70 -13.16 -3.68
C GLY A 69 -9.77 -12.09 -3.49
N ALA A 70 -10.65 -11.92 -4.47
CA ALA A 70 -11.79 -11.00 -4.39
C ALA A 70 -12.78 -11.38 -3.29
N GLU A 71 -13.12 -12.67 -3.16
CA GLU A 71 -13.97 -13.18 -2.08
C GLU A 71 -13.38 -12.88 -0.70
N ASN A 72 -12.10 -13.17 -0.49
CA ASN A 72 -11.41 -12.93 0.77
C ASN A 72 -11.31 -11.43 1.08
N PHE A 73 -11.05 -10.60 0.07
CA PHE A 73 -10.97 -9.15 0.22
C PHE A 73 -12.33 -8.53 0.58
N GLN A 74 -13.41 -9.02 -0.01
CA GLN A 74 -14.77 -8.62 0.33
C GLN A 74 -15.11 -9.05 1.77
N LEU A 75 -14.73 -10.27 2.17
CA LEU A 75 -14.97 -10.76 3.53
C LEU A 75 -14.30 -9.88 4.60
N LEU A 76 -13.06 -9.43 4.38
CA LEU A 76 -12.38 -8.50 5.28
C LEU A 76 -13.14 -7.17 5.44
N GLN A 77 -13.76 -6.68 4.36
CA GLN A 77 -14.57 -5.46 4.39
C GLN A 77 -15.90 -5.67 5.13
N GLU A 78 -16.61 -6.76 4.83
CA GLU A 78 -17.90 -7.09 5.46
C GLU A 78 -17.77 -7.34 6.97
N GLN A 79 -16.65 -7.91 7.40
CA GLN A 79 -16.33 -8.10 8.82
C GLN A 79 -15.88 -6.82 9.53
N GLY A 80 -15.72 -5.71 8.79
CA GLY A 80 -15.20 -4.44 9.32
C GLY A 80 -13.72 -4.50 9.69
N ALA A 81 -12.98 -5.50 9.20
CA ALA A 81 -11.53 -5.60 9.38
C ALA A 81 -10.80 -4.56 8.53
N LEU A 82 -11.33 -4.31 7.32
CA LEU A 82 -10.97 -3.21 6.45
C LEU A 82 -12.12 -2.21 6.36
N ALA A 83 -11.84 -0.93 6.55
CA ALA A 83 -12.83 0.14 6.50
C ALA A 83 -12.37 1.27 5.58
N GLN A 84 -13.29 1.74 4.74
CA GLN A 84 -13.00 2.84 3.81
C GLN A 84 -13.21 4.18 4.52
N ASP A 85 -12.27 5.09 4.33
CA ASP A 85 -12.42 6.46 4.83
C ASP A 85 -13.59 7.17 4.15
N ALA A 86 -14.30 8.02 4.92
CA ALA A 86 -15.49 8.70 4.43
C ALA A 86 -15.19 9.81 3.41
N LEU A 87 -13.97 10.35 3.42
CA LEU A 87 -13.52 11.45 2.58
C LEU A 87 -12.18 11.10 1.94
N PRO A 88 -11.84 11.68 0.77
CA PRO A 88 -10.50 11.61 0.23
C PRO A 88 -9.49 12.29 1.17
N CYS A 89 -8.47 11.54 1.58
CA CYS A 89 -7.40 12.03 2.44
C CYS A 89 -6.03 11.77 1.80
N PHE A 90 -5.02 12.49 2.28
CA PHE A 90 -3.64 12.01 2.17
C PHE A 90 -3.28 11.20 3.40
N TYR A 91 -2.20 10.42 3.34
CA TYR A 91 -1.74 9.65 4.48
C TYR A 91 -0.23 9.76 4.62
N LEU A 92 0.26 9.70 5.85
CA LEU A 92 1.67 9.41 6.10
C LEU A 92 1.80 7.96 6.50
N TYR A 93 2.85 7.32 6.00
CA TYR A 93 3.22 5.97 6.37
C TYR A 93 4.69 5.93 6.76
N ARG A 94 4.98 5.32 7.90
CA ARG A 94 6.33 5.17 8.44
C ARG A 94 6.66 3.71 8.65
N GLN A 95 7.90 3.37 8.30
CA GLN A 95 8.54 2.13 8.69
C GLN A 95 9.77 2.42 9.55
N VAL A 96 9.93 1.68 10.65
CA VAL A 96 11.14 1.70 11.49
C VAL A 96 11.75 0.30 11.48
N MET A 97 12.98 0.21 10.97
CA MET A 97 13.73 -1.03 10.78
C MET A 97 15.08 -0.88 11.49
N GLY A 98 15.17 -1.37 12.73
CA GLY A 98 16.34 -1.14 13.57
C GLY A 98 16.59 0.35 13.80
N SER A 99 17.72 0.89 13.33
CA SER A 99 18.05 2.32 13.42
C SER A 99 17.54 3.14 12.23
N HIS A 100 17.02 2.50 11.18
CA HIS A 100 16.53 3.19 10.00
C HIS A 100 15.06 3.57 10.17
N THR A 101 14.71 4.79 9.76
CA THR A 101 13.32 5.27 9.73
C THR A 101 13.07 5.92 8.39
N GLN A 102 11.99 5.50 7.74
CA GLN A 102 11.50 6.12 6.52
C GLN A 102 10.04 6.53 6.72
N THR A 103 9.70 7.76 6.34
CA THR A 103 8.32 8.27 6.35
C THR A 103 8.01 8.79 4.96
N GLY A 104 6.92 8.32 4.37
CA GLY A 104 6.46 8.71 3.05
C GLY A 104 5.01 9.22 3.06
N LEU A 105 4.68 10.02 2.06
CA LEU A 105 3.31 10.41 1.74
C LEU A 105 2.69 9.31 0.88
N VAL A 106 1.49 8.85 1.23
CA VAL A 106 0.67 7.96 0.42
C VAL A 106 -0.40 8.79 -0.28
N ALA A 107 -0.43 8.69 -1.60
CA ALA A 107 -1.26 9.49 -2.50
C ALA A 107 -1.53 8.75 -3.80
N ALA A 108 -2.55 9.17 -4.53
CA ALA A 108 -2.72 8.80 -5.93
C ALA A 108 -1.81 9.69 -6.81
N ALA A 109 -1.06 9.09 -7.72
CA ALA A 109 -0.21 9.78 -8.69
C ALA A 109 -0.78 9.64 -10.11
N SER A 110 -0.48 10.61 -10.99
CA SER A 110 -1.03 10.63 -12.34
C SER A 110 -0.36 9.63 -13.29
N VAL A 111 -1.16 8.78 -13.93
CA VAL A 111 -0.69 7.88 -15.02
C VAL A 111 -0.20 8.67 -16.23
N SER A 112 -0.85 9.79 -16.57
CA SER A 112 -0.41 10.63 -17.70
C SER A 112 0.97 11.27 -17.44
N GLU A 113 1.34 11.49 -16.18
CA GLU A 113 2.66 11.99 -15.79
C GLU A 113 3.73 10.91 -15.86
N TYR A 114 3.35 9.64 -15.66
CA TYR A 114 4.22 8.52 -15.99
C TYR A 114 4.46 8.41 -17.51
N ASP A 115 3.41 8.51 -18.32
CA ASP A 115 3.53 8.40 -19.79
C ASP A 115 4.32 9.55 -20.41
N SER A 116 4.17 10.77 -19.88
CA SER A 116 4.91 11.95 -20.31
C SER A 116 6.32 12.07 -19.71
N GLY A 117 6.72 11.12 -18.86
CA GLY A 117 8.05 11.07 -18.26
C GLY A 117 8.30 12.12 -17.18
N ILE A 118 7.24 12.65 -16.55
CA ILE A 118 7.33 13.41 -15.30
C ILE A 118 7.62 12.47 -14.12
N ILE A 119 7.01 11.28 -14.11
CA ILE A 119 7.40 10.19 -13.22
C ILE A 119 8.48 9.36 -13.94
N LYS A 120 9.70 9.41 -13.43
CA LYS A 120 10.88 8.76 -14.03
C LYS A 120 10.94 7.29 -13.63
N LYS A 121 11.12 6.43 -14.63
CA LYS A 121 11.43 5.01 -14.48
C LYS A 121 12.95 4.80 -14.40
N HIS A 122 13.38 3.75 -13.72
CA HIS A 122 14.78 3.31 -13.72
C HIS A 122 14.96 1.90 -14.30
N GLU A 123 13.88 1.16 -14.60
CA GLU A 123 13.93 -0.21 -15.10
C GLU A 123 12.77 -0.58 -16.04
N LEU A 124 12.90 -1.75 -16.68
CA LEU A 124 11.84 -2.41 -17.43
C LEU A 124 11.21 -3.51 -16.58
N THR A 125 9.91 -3.63 -16.68
CA THR A 125 9.08 -4.64 -16.05
C THR A 125 9.01 -5.92 -16.89
N ARG A 126 8.50 -7.00 -16.28
CA ARG A 126 8.30 -8.29 -16.95
C ARG A 126 6.81 -8.48 -17.24
N PRO A 127 6.39 -8.70 -18.51
CA PRO A 127 4.98 -8.80 -18.88
C PRO A 127 4.18 -9.79 -18.02
N THR A 128 4.77 -10.96 -17.72
CA THR A 128 4.10 -11.97 -16.89
C THR A 128 3.81 -11.50 -15.47
N LYS A 129 4.66 -10.65 -14.88
CA LYS A 129 4.41 -10.06 -13.56
C LYS A 129 3.36 -8.95 -13.65
N GLU A 130 3.37 -8.18 -14.74
CA GLU A 130 2.38 -7.13 -14.98
C GLU A 130 0.98 -7.70 -15.15
N ASP A 131 0.83 -8.71 -16.03
CA ASP A 131 -0.46 -9.36 -16.31
C ASP A 131 -1.08 -9.96 -15.04
N ASP A 132 -0.24 -10.59 -14.20
CA ASP A 132 -0.68 -11.12 -12.91
C ASP A 132 -1.20 -10.01 -11.97
N ARG A 133 -0.44 -8.92 -11.83
CA ARG A 133 -0.87 -7.78 -11.00
C ARG A 133 -2.11 -7.09 -11.55
N VAL A 134 -2.24 -6.96 -12.88
CA VAL A 134 -3.42 -6.38 -13.53
C VAL A 134 -4.66 -7.22 -13.22
N ARG A 135 -4.60 -8.54 -13.44
CA ARG A 135 -5.73 -9.44 -13.15
C ARG A 135 -6.12 -9.42 -11.69
N HIS A 136 -5.13 -9.35 -10.79
CA HIS A 136 -5.36 -9.20 -9.36
C HIS A 136 -6.08 -7.90 -9.03
N MET A 137 -5.59 -6.76 -9.50
CA MET A 137 -6.23 -5.45 -9.30
C MET A 137 -7.63 -5.38 -9.92
N GLU A 138 -7.84 -5.95 -11.12
CA GLU A 138 -9.14 -6.02 -11.78
C GLU A 138 -10.15 -6.84 -10.96
N ALA A 139 -9.72 -7.98 -10.42
CA ALA A 139 -10.57 -8.82 -9.59
C ALA A 139 -10.95 -8.16 -8.26
N LEU A 140 -9.99 -7.46 -7.62
CA LEU A 140 -10.24 -6.75 -6.36
C LEU A 140 -10.94 -5.40 -6.55
N ASN A 141 -10.88 -4.83 -7.76
CA ASN A 141 -11.19 -3.42 -8.03
C ASN A 141 -10.46 -2.47 -7.05
N SER A 142 -9.20 -2.78 -6.74
CA SER A 142 -8.38 -2.07 -5.74
C SER A 142 -6.89 -2.21 -6.05
N GLN A 143 -6.11 -1.18 -5.70
CA GLN A 143 -4.65 -1.23 -5.74
C GLN A 143 -4.12 -1.58 -4.34
N THR A 144 -3.54 -2.77 -4.19
CA THR A 144 -3.00 -3.27 -2.92
C THR A 144 -1.47 -3.27 -2.87
N GLY A 145 -0.79 -2.90 -3.97
CA GLY A 145 0.66 -2.78 -4.05
C GLY A 145 1.08 -1.34 -4.36
N PRO A 146 1.41 -0.50 -3.36
CA PRO A 146 1.82 0.88 -3.61
C PRO A 146 3.16 0.93 -4.36
N VAL A 147 3.27 1.85 -5.32
CA VAL A 147 4.54 2.15 -6.00
C VAL A 147 5.36 3.10 -5.15
N PHE A 148 6.63 2.78 -4.92
CA PHE A 148 7.52 3.64 -4.15
C PHE A 148 8.09 4.74 -5.04
N LEU A 149 7.76 5.99 -4.71
CA LEU A 149 8.22 7.19 -5.41
C LEU A 149 9.09 8.04 -4.49
N THR A 150 10.17 8.58 -5.04
CA THR A 150 11.04 9.55 -4.38
C THR A 150 11.00 10.89 -5.09
N TYR A 151 11.31 11.94 -4.34
CA TYR A 151 11.35 13.31 -4.84
C TYR A 151 12.45 14.09 -4.13
N ARG A 152 12.79 15.26 -4.66
CA ARG A 152 13.75 16.16 -4.01
C ARG A 152 13.13 16.69 -2.72
N ALA A 153 13.73 16.34 -1.59
CA ALA A 153 13.26 16.82 -0.28
C ALA A 153 13.12 18.35 -0.23
N THR A 154 12.08 18.80 0.48
CA THR A 154 11.81 20.22 0.74
C THR A 154 11.60 20.40 2.23
N THR A 155 12.11 21.51 2.77
CA THR A 155 11.99 21.83 4.20
C THR A 155 10.54 21.96 4.65
N GLU A 156 9.67 22.38 3.74
CA GLU A 156 8.25 22.60 3.87
C GLU A 156 7.49 21.28 4.11
N LEU A 157 7.74 20.27 3.26
CA LEU A 157 7.16 18.94 3.41
C LEU A 157 7.75 18.20 4.61
N ASP A 158 9.04 18.38 4.91
CA ASP A 158 9.68 17.79 6.09
C ASP A 158 9.05 18.32 7.38
N ALA A 159 8.85 19.64 7.48
CA ALA A 159 8.20 20.27 8.63
C ALA A 159 6.73 19.82 8.79
N LEU A 160 6.00 19.67 7.68
CA LEU A 160 4.65 19.13 7.68
C LEU A 160 4.63 17.70 8.24
N ALA A 161 5.48 16.81 7.70
CA ALA A 161 5.55 15.42 8.13
C ALA A 161 5.94 15.32 9.62
N GLN A 162 6.88 16.14 10.09
CA GLN A 162 7.26 16.17 11.51
C GLN A 162 6.09 16.60 12.40
N ARG A 163 5.35 17.64 12.03
CA ARG A 163 4.19 18.11 12.80
C ARG A 163 3.10 17.04 12.87
N LEU A 164 2.73 16.45 11.72
CA LEU A 164 1.65 15.48 11.65
C LEU A 164 2.00 14.17 12.36
N THR A 165 3.26 13.74 12.31
CA THR A 165 3.67 12.50 12.97
C THR A 165 3.92 12.64 14.47
N ALA A 166 3.80 13.85 15.02
CA ALA A 166 3.74 14.10 16.46
C ALA A 166 2.33 13.96 17.05
N THR A 167 1.31 13.73 16.21
CA THR A 167 -0.06 13.44 16.66
C THR A 167 -0.28 11.94 16.86
N GLU A 168 -1.43 11.58 17.42
CA GLU A 168 -1.87 10.19 17.52
C GLU A 168 -1.94 9.56 16.11
N ALA A 169 -1.40 8.35 15.99
CA ALA A 169 -1.44 7.56 14.76
C ALA A 169 -2.76 6.82 14.62
N ALA A 170 -3.23 6.66 13.38
CA ALA A 170 -4.44 5.87 13.10
C ALA A 170 -4.18 4.36 13.21
N VAL A 171 -2.95 3.94 12.92
CA VAL A 171 -2.44 2.58 13.06
C VAL A 171 -1.01 2.66 13.55
N ASP A 172 -0.65 1.86 14.55
CA ASP A 172 0.74 1.67 14.99
C ASP A 172 0.93 0.22 15.44
N LEU A 173 1.79 -0.53 14.76
CA LEU A 173 2.03 -1.95 15.02
C LEU A 173 3.49 -2.31 14.76
N THR A 174 3.97 -3.37 15.42
CA THR A 174 5.23 -4.03 15.07
C THR A 174 4.90 -5.40 14.47
N ALA A 175 5.37 -5.65 13.25
CA ALA A 175 5.21 -6.93 12.57
C ALA A 175 6.18 -7.99 13.14
N ASP A 176 5.96 -9.26 12.78
CA ASP A 176 6.72 -10.40 13.32
C ASP A 176 8.21 -10.39 12.92
N ASP A 177 8.57 -9.66 11.85
CA ASP A 177 9.94 -9.41 11.41
C ASP A 177 10.65 -8.29 12.19
N GLY A 178 9.95 -7.65 13.15
CA GLY A 178 10.45 -6.57 13.98
C GLY A 178 10.35 -5.19 13.35
N VAL A 179 9.74 -5.05 12.17
CA VAL A 179 9.51 -3.74 11.54
C VAL A 179 8.29 -3.08 12.16
N GLN A 180 8.45 -1.84 12.63
CA GLN A 180 7.31 -1.03 13.09
C GLN A 180 6.68 -0.30 11.91
N HIS A 181 5.36 -0.39 11.80
CA HIS A 181 4.53 0.25 10.79
C HIS A 181 3.57 1.22 11.47
N THR A 182 3.67 2.50 11.10
CA THR A 182 2.81 3.55 11.67
C THR A 182 2.18 4.36 10.54
N ALA A 183 0.88 4.65 10.65
CA ALA A 183 0.13 5.41 9.64
C ALA A 183 -0.71 6.54 10.27
N TRP A 184 -0.76 7.67 9.58
CA TRP A 184 -1.55 8.85 9.95
C TRP A 184 -2.48 9.24 8.81
N VAL A 185 -3.65 9.77 9.15
CA VAL A 185 -4.63 10.30 8.20
C VAL A 185 -4.52 11.82 8.16
N ILE A 186 -4.44 12.39 6.95
CA ILE A 186 -4.43 13.83 6.71
C ILE A 186 -5.76 14.22 6.06
N GLU A 187 -6.70 14.64 6.89
CA GLU A 187 -8.05 15.08 6.48
C GLU A 187 -8.24 16.60 6.54
N ASN A 188 -7.31 17.33 7.16
CA ASN A 188 -7.40 18.78 7.27
C ASN A 188 -7.25 19.44 5.89
N ALA A 189 -8.22 20.28 5.51
CA ALA A 189 -8.27 20.89 4.19
C ALA A 189 -7.08 21.81 3.87
N GLU A 190 -6.52 22.50 4.87
CA GLU A 190 -5.35 23.37 4.67
C GLU A 190 -4.11 22.53 4.40
N ASP A 191 -3.92 21.43 5.14
CA ASP A 191 -2.81 20.50 4.94
C ASP A 191 -2.89 19.79 3.59
N ILE A 192 -4.10 19.38 3.16
CA ILE A 192 -4.32 18.80 1.83
C ILE A 192 -3.95 19.80 0.73
N ALA A 193 -4.47 21.03 0.80
CA ALA A 193 -4.18 22.06 -0.20
C ALA A 193 -2.70 22.43 -0.24
N PHE A 194 -2.04 22.45 0.92
CA PHE A 194 -0.61 22.67 1.02
C PHE A 194 0.20 21.55 0.32
N ILE A 195 -0.13 20.28 0.57
CA ILE A 195 0.53 19.14 -0.09
C ILE A 195 0.38 19.24 -1.61
N GLU A 196 -0.84 19.46 -2.10
CA GLU A 196 -1.09 19.60 -3.55
C GLU A 196 -0.24 20.74 -4.15
N ALA A 197 -0.17 21.89 -3.49
CA ALA A 197 0.62 23.03 -3.94
C ALA A 197 2.14 22.75 -3.95
N GLN A 198 2.66 22.07 -2.91
CA GLN A 198 4.09 21.70 -2.85
C GLN A 198 4.46 20.71 -3.95
N PHE A 199 3.64 19.67 -4.18
CA PHE A 199 3.92 18.69 -5.23
C PHE A 199 3.77 19.27 -6.64
N ALA A 200 2.85 20.21 -6.85
CA ALA A 200 2.75 20.92 -8.12
C ALA A 200 4.02 21.71 -8.47
N ALA A 201 4.84 22.09 -7.47
CA ALA A 201 6.14 22.74 -7.70
C ALA A 201 7.30 21.74 -7.94
N ILE A 202 7.08 20.44 -7.78
CA ILE A 202 8.10 19.40 -8.01
C ILE A 202 8.10 19.02 -9.49
N ASP A 203 9.27 19.14 -10.13
CA ASP A 203 9.42 18.86 -11.56
C ASP A 203 9.23 17.39 -11.91
N PHE A 204 9.83 16.50 -11.10
CA PHE A 204 9.89 15.07 -11.35
C PHE A 204 9.74 14.26 -10.06
N LEU A 205 9.03 13.13 -10.19
CA LEU A 205 9.08 12.03 -9.24
C LEU A 205 9.92 10.91 -9.83
N TYR A 206 10.52 10.07 -8.99
CA TYR A 206 11.35 8.97 -9.43
C TYR A 206 10.83 7.70 -8.80
N ILE A 207 10.48 6.71 -9.62
CA ILE A 207 10.25 5.36 -9.14
C ILE A 207 11.54 4.91 -8.46
N ALA A 208 11.40 4.29 -7.30
CA ALA A 208 12.49 3.67 -6.57
C ALA A 208 12.15 2.21 -6.33
N ASP A 209 13.19 1.38 -6.31
CA ASP A 209 13.06 -0.01 -5.89
C ASP A 209 12.59 -0.08 -4.44
N GLY A 210 11.49 -0.82 -4.23
CA GLY A 210 10.99 -1.18 -2.90
C GLY A 210 11.47 -2.55 -2.42
N HIS A 211 12.49 -3.12 -3.07
CA HIS A 211 13.08 -4.42 -2.75
C HIS A 211 13.94 -4.39 -1.49
#